data_AF-A0AAJ0Q264-F1
#
_entry.id   AF-A0AAJ0Q264-F1
#
_cell.length_a   1.000
_cell.length_b   1.000
_cell.length_c   1.000
_cell.angle_alpha   90.00
_cell.angle_beta   90.00
_cell.angle_gamma   90.00
#
_symmetry.space_group_name_H-M   'P 1'
#
loop_
_entity.id
_entity.type
_entity.pdbx_description
1 polymer ?
#
loop_
_entity_poly.entity_id
_entity_poly.type
_entity_poly.pdbx_seq_one_letter_code
_entity_poly.pdbx_strand_id
1 'polypeptide(L)'
;MLGKGGKLGKVALPSLAWTALDQYLAQRGLPVTPTRWNPTAPLVASLDEDGAGIESRRLWRVLRRFFVLSADAIQDERPATAEKLRRASPHWMRHTHASHALARGAELIMVRDNLRHALISTTSTYLHSDEVQRARQFDQAFGARDLK
;
A
#
# COMPACT_ATOMS: atom_id res chain seq x y z
N MET A 1 -14.87 1.25 -0.27
CA MET A 1 -14.59 -0.09 0.28
C MET A 1 -15.47 -0.37 1.49
N LEU A 2 -16.02 -1.58 1.58
CA LEU A 2 -16.69 -2.07 2.78
C LEU A 2 -15.65 -2.45 3.83
N GLY A 3 -15.80 -1.98 5.07
CA GLY A 3 -14.91 -2.29 6.19
C GLY A 3 -15.58 -3.19 7.24
N LYS A 4 -14.84 -3.47 8.32
CA LYS A 4 -15.38 -4.16 9.50
C LYS A 4 -16.63 -3.44 10.02
N GLY A 5 -17.69 -4.19 10.28
CA GLY A 5 -18.99 -3.65 10.71
C GLY A 5 -19.82 -3.01 9.59
N GLY A 6 -19.55 -3.34 8.32
CA GLY A 6 -20.36 -2.87 7.18
C GLY A 6 -20.17 -1.40 6.82
N LYS A 7 -19.20 -0.71 7.44
CA LYS A 7 -18.96 0.71 7.20
C LYS A 7 -18.24 0.94 5.87
N LEU A 8 -18.83 1.77 5.02
CA LEU A 8 -18.18 2.27 3.81
C LEU A 8 -17.03 3.21 4.18
N GLY A 9 -15.91 3.08 3.49
CA GLY A 9 -14.78 3.98 3.60
C GLY A 9 -14.16 4.28 2.25
N LYS A 10 -13.57 5.47 2.15
CA LYS A 10 -12.82 5.92 0.98
C LYS A 10 -11.34 5.60 1.19
N VAL A 11 -10.64 5.30 0.10
CA VAL A 11 -9.19 5.09 0.04
C VAL A 11 -8.72 5.85 -1.19
N ALA A 12 -7.72 6.71 -1.01
CA ALA A 12 -7.02 7.38 -2.09
C ALA A 12 -6.05 6.38 -2.74
N LEU A 13 -6.21 6.17 -4.04
CA LEU A 13 -5.31 5.36 -4.84
C LEU A 13 -4.32 6.29 -5.56
N PRO A 14 -2.99 6.06 -5.43
CA PRO A 14 -2.01 6.82 -6.20
C PRO A 14 -2.12 6.46 -7.69
N SER A 15 -1.60 7.33 -8.57
CA SER A 15 -1.66 7.16 -10.02
C SER A 15 -1.14 5.80 -10.49
N LEU A 16 -0.06 5.31 -9.88
CA LEU A 16 0.51 3.98 -10.17
C LEU A 16 -0.51 2.84 -9.94
N ALA A 17 -1.32 2.93 -8.88
CA ALA A 17 -2.33 1.92 -8.59
C ALA A 17 -3.50 1.98 -9.58
N TRP A 18 -3.89 3.19 -10.01
CA TRP A 18 -4.88 3.37 -11.08
C TRP A 18 -4.39 2.78 -12.41
N THR A 19 -3.17 3.10 -12.82
CA THR A 19 -2.58 2.53 -14.04
C THR A 19 -2.52 1.00 -14.00
N ALA A 20 -2.10 0.42 -12.87
CA ALA A 20 -2.07 -1.03 -12.71
C ALA A 20 -3.47 -1.65 -12.77
N LEU A 21 -4.47 -0.99 -12.18
CA LEU A 21 -5.86 -1.43 -12.23
C LEU A 21 -6.40 -1.41 -13.66
N ASP A 22 -6.20 -0.32 -14.40
CA ASP A 22 -6.67 -0.18 -15.77
C ASP A 22 -6.06 -1.24 -16.69
N GLN A 23 -4.75 -1.48 -16.58
CA GLN A 23 -4.05 -2.53 -17.33
C GLN A 23 -4.64 -3.91 -17.03
N TYR A 24 -4.85 -4.22 -15.75
CA TYR A 24 -5.39 -5.50 -15.33
C TYR A 24 -6.85 -5.71 -15.75
N LEU A 25 -7.70 -4.67 -15.66
CA LEU A 25 -9.08 -4.74 -16.16
C LEU A 25 -9.11 -4.95 -17.68
N ALA A 26 -8.26 -4.24 -18.43
CA ALA A 26 -8.15 -4.41 -19.88
C ALA A 26 -7.70 -5.84 -20.26
N GLN A 27 -6.73 -6.40 -19.54
CA GLN A 27 -6.29 -7.81 -19.72
C GLN A 27 -7.42 -8.82 -19.47
N ARG A 28 -8.40 -8.47 -18.63
CA ARG A 28 -9.59 -9.28 -18.37
C ARG A 28 -10.75 -8.99 -19.32
N GLY A 29 -10.58 -8.11 -20.31
CA GLY A 29 -11.66 -7.67 -21.19
C GLY A 29 -12.76 -6.87 -20.47
N LEU A 30 -12.45 -6.30 -19.30
CA LEU A 30 -13.38 -5.50 -18.50
C LEU A 30 -13.23 -4.01 -18.82
N PRO A 31 -14.31 -3.21 -18.68
CA PRO A 31 -14.23 -1.77 -18.90
C PRO A 31 -13.32 -1.10 -17.86
N VAL A 32 -12.46 -0.19 -18.33
CA VAL A 32 -11.60 0.62 -17.45
C VAL A 32 -12.31 1.87 -16.91
N THR A 33 -13.42 2.29 -17.52
CA THR A 33 -14.20 3.44 -17.06
C THR A 33 -15.10 3.08 -15.87
N PRO A 34 -14.98 3.75 -14.71
CA PRO A 34 -15.70 3.40 -13.48
C PRO A 34 -17.23 3.31 -13.62
N THR A 35 -17.83 4.15 -14.45
CA THR A 35 -19.29 4.16 -14.68
C THR A 35 -19.81 2.92 -15.39
N ARG A 36 -18.93 2.12 -16.00
CA ARG A 36 -19.26 0.88 -16.70
C ARG A 36 -18.93 -0.38 -15.89
N TRP A 37 -18.40 -0.24 -14.67
CA TRP A 37 -18.03 -1.38 -13.85
C TRP A 37 -19.26 -2.12 -13.36
N ASN A 38 -19.24 -3.45 -13.51
CA ASN A 38 -20.23 -4.32 -12.89
C ASN A 38 -19.86 -4.51 -11.40
N PRO A 39 -20.70 -4.09 -10.44
CA PRO A 39 -20.41 -4.22 -9.00
C PRO A 39 -20.29 -5.67 -8.51
N THR A 40 -20.84 -6.64 -9.24
CA THR A 40 -20.76 -8.06 -8.87
C THR A 40 -19.52 -8.75 -9.43
N ALA A 41 -18.83 -8.14 -10.41
CA ALA A 41 -17.62 -8.71 -10.96
C ALA A 41 -16.49 -8.66 -9.91
N PRO A 42 -15.83 -9.78 -9.61
CA PRO A 42 -14.72 -9.78 -8.66
C PRO A 42 -13.59 -8.93 -9.22
N LEU A 43 -13.04 -8.03 -8.40
CA LEU A 43 -11.90 -7.21 -8.78
C LEU A 43 -10.71 -8.13 -9.10
N VAL A 44 -10.25 -8.90 -8.11
CA VAL A 44 -9.22 -9.93 -8.35
C VAL A 44 -9.89 -11.27 -8.58
N ALA A 45 -9.81 -11.81 -9.79
CA ALA A 45 -10.48 -13.05 -10.17
C ALA A 45 -9.70 -14.29 -9.73
N SER A 46 -10.43 -15.37 -9.50
CA SER A 46 -9.88 -16.71 -9.46
C SER A 46 -9.45 -17.13 -10.87
N LEU A 47 -8.38 -17.93 -10.96
CA LEU A 47 -8.01 -18.64 -12.19
C LEU A 47 -8.54 -20.07 -12.20
N ASP A 48 -9.02 -20.55 -11.06
CA ASP A 48 -9.50 -21.93 -10.88
C ASP A 48 -11.02 -22.03 -11.14
N GLU A 49 -11.76 -20.91 -11.06
CA GLU A 49 -13.22 -20.84 -11.24
C GLU A 49 -13.61 -19.52 -11.93
N ASP A 50 -14.36 -19.62 -13.03
CA ASP A 50 -14.83 -18.47 -13.80
C ASP A 50 -15.85 -17.65 -13.02
N GLY A 51 -15.66 -16.32 -13.01
CA GLY A 51 -16.57 -15.39 -12.32
C GLY A 51 -16.38 -15.32 -10.80
N ALA A 52 -15.58 -16.20 -10.19
CA ALA A 52 -15.25 -16.16 -8.77
C ALA A 52 -14.09 -15.21 -8.46
N GLY A 53 -14.06 -14.69 -7.23
CA GLY A 53 -12.94 -13.90 -6.71
C GLY A 53 -11.82 -14.77 -6.15
N ILE A 54 -10.59 -14.26 -6.15
CA ILE A 54 -9.47 -14.97 -5.51
C ILE A 54 -9.72 -15.12 -4.01
N GLU A 55 -9.42 -16.30 -3.47
CA GLU A 55 -9.44 -16.51 -2.03
C GLU A 55 -8.28 -15.78 -1.34
N SER A 56 -8.51 -15.26 -0.13
CA SER A 56 -7.47 -14.60 0.69
C SER A 56 -6.24 -15.48 0.90
N ARG A 57 -6.42 -16.79 1.13
CA ARG A 57 -5.30 -17.74 1.30
C ARG A 57 -4.52 -17.92 0.01
N ARG A 58 -5.19 -17.94 -1.15
CA ARG A 58 -4.53 -18.04 -2.46
C ARG A 58 -3.75 -16.77 -2.76
N LEU A 59 -4.34 -15.59 -2.53
CA LEU A 59 -3.66 -14.30 -2.69
C LEU A 59 -2.41 -14.23 -1.80
N TRP A 60 -2.51 -14.64 -0.52
CA TRP A 60 -1.36 -14.71 0.37
C TRP A 60 -0.26 -15.63 -0.16
N ARG A 61 -0.61 -16.82 -0.66
CA ARG A 61 0.36 -17.76 -1.27
C ARG A 61 1.05 -17.18 -2.49
N VAL A 62 0.29 -16.51 -3.38
CA VAL A 62 0.84 -15.85 -4.58
C VAL A 62 1.83 -14.75 -4.19
N LEU A 63 1.45 -13.87 -3.26
CA LEU A 63 2.34 -12.81 -2.77
C LEU A 63 3.57 -13.37 -2.07
N ARG A 64 3.41 -14.42 -1.26
CA ARG A 64 4.53 -15.09 -0.60
C ARG A 64 5.52 -15.66 -1.62
N ARG A 65 5.03 -16.34 -2.66
CA ARG A 65 5.85 -16.86 -3.74
C ARG A 65 6.58 -15.74 -4.48
N PHE A 66 5.90 -14.65 -4.82
CA PHE A 66 6.51 -13.48 -5.45
C PHE A 66 7.69 -12.96 -4.64
N PHE A 67 7.53 -12.75 -3.33
CA PHE A 67 8.61 -12.24 -2.48
C PHE A 67 9.80 -13.18 -2.37
N VAL A 68 9.56 -14.50 -2.31
CA VAL A 68 10.65 -15.49 -2.31
C VAL A 68 11.43 -15.43 -3.63
N LEU A 69 10.74 -15.42 -4.77
CA LEU A 69 11.39 -15.31 -6.08
C LEU A 69 12.20 -14.01 -6.23
N SER A 70 11.65 -12.89 -5.77
CA SER A 70 12.38 -11.62 -5.75
C SER A 70 13.59 -11.65 -4.81
N ALA A 71 13.50 -12.35 -3.67
CA ALA A 71 14.62 -12.53 -2.75
C ALA A 71 15.74 -13.36 -3.38
N ASP A 72 15.39 -14.47 -4.03
CA ASP A 72 16.35 -15.33 -4.73
C ASP A 72 17.08 -14.56 -5.84
N ALA A 73 16.34 -13.76 -6.62
CA ALA A 73 16.90 -12.99 -7.73
C ALA A 73 17.92 -11.90 -7.33
N ILE A 74 17.88 -11.42 -6.08
CA ILE A 74 18.78 -10.37 -5.59
C ILE A 74 19.74 -10.85 -4.50
N GLN A 75 19.75 -12.15 -4.19
CA GLN A 75 20.46 -12.72 -3.04
C GLN A 75 21.96 -12.37 -3.08
N ASP A 76 22.58 -12.50 -4.25
CA ASP A 76 24.02 -12.32 -4.41
C ASP A 76 24.43 -10.84 -4.33
N GLU A 77 23.60 -9.93 -4.84
CA GLU A 77 23.88 -8.49 -4.84
C GLU A 77 23.47 -7.79 -3.54
N ARG A 78 22.37 -8.24 -2.92
CA ARG A 78 21.71 -7.55 -1.79
C ARG A 78 21.18 -8.53 -0.74
N PRO A 79 22.06 -9.32 -0.09
CA PRO A 79 21.65 -10.40 0.82
C PRO A 79 20.79 -9.91 1.99
N ALA A 80 21.08 -8.73 2.55
CA ALA A 80 20.28 -8.15 3.63
C ALA A 80 18.86 -7.76 3.19
N THR A 81 18.67 -7.33 1.94
CA THR A 81 17.34 -7.01 1.39
C THR A 81 16.60 -8.29 1.03
N ALA A 82 17.28 -9.27 0.46
CA ALA A 82 16.71 -10.58 0.17
C ALA A 82 16.12 -11.22 1.44
N GLU A 83 16.85 -11.20 2.55
CA GLU A 83 16.35 -11.74 3.83
C GLU A 83 15.09 -11.01 4.32
N LYS A 84 15.00 -9.69 4.14
CA LYS A 84 13.77 -8.93 4.45
C LYS A 84 12.61 -9.36 3.56
N LEU A 85 12.83 -9.55 2.26
CA LEU A 85 11.80 -10.04 1.33
C LEU A 85 11.34 -11.45 1.68
N ARG A 86 12.24 -12.35 2.13
CA ARG A 86 11.85 -13.68 2.63
C ARG A 86 10.93 -13.63 3.83
N ARG A 87 10.84 -12.52 4.57
CA ARG A 87 9.91 -12.34 5.69
C ARG A 87 8.67 -11.53 5.33
N ALA A 88 8.59 -11.02 4.10
CA ALA A 88 7.49 -10.19 3.65
C ALA A 88 6.16 -10.95 3.61
N SER A 89 5.10 -10.18 3.85
CA SER A 89 3.70 -10.61 3.89
C SER A 89 2.80 -9.48 3.38
N PRO A 90 1.50 -9.73 3.11
CA PRO A 90 0.58 -8.66 2.74
C PRO A 90 0.48 -7.55 3.80
N HIS A 91 0.60 -7.90 5.08
CA HIS A 91 0.62 -6.92 6.15
C HIS A 91 1.90 -6.06 6.10
N TRP A 92 3.05 -6.68 5.82
CA TRP A 92 4.31 -5.96 5.61
C TRP A 92 4.20 -4.92 4.49
N MET A 93 3.56 -5.25 3.35
CA MET A 93 3.31 -4.28 2.27
C MET A 93 2.50 -3.06 2.74
N ARG A 94 1.48 -3.28 3.56
CA ARG A 94 0.69 -2.20 4.16
C ARG A 94 1.55 -1.34 5.08
N HIS A 95 2.45 -1.95 5.86
CA HIS A 95 3.39 -1.20 6.68
C HIS A 95 4.34 -0.36 5.83
N THR A 96 4.93 -0.96 4.80
CA THR A 96 5.82 -0.27 3.86
C THR A 96 5.11 0.92 3.19
N HIS A 97 3.87 0.76 2.75
CA HIS A 97 3.07 1.86 2.19
C HIS A 97 2.91 3.03 3.18
N ALA A 98 2.55 2.73 4.42
CA ALA A 98 2.35 3.74 5.46
C ALA A 98 3.65 4.48 5.81
N SER A 99 4.73 3.74 6.12
CA SER A 99 6.03 4.33 6.43
C SER A 99 6.60 5.13 5.25
N HIS A 100 6.43 4.64 4.02
CA HIS A 100 6.87 5.38 2.83
C HIS A 100 6.11 6.69 2.64
N ALA A 101 4.79 6.69 2.81
CA ALA A 101 3.98 7.91 2.69
C ALA A 101 4.41 8.97 3.71
N LEU A 102 4.59 8.58 4.98
CA LEU A 102 5.06 9.49 6.04
C LEU A 102 6.47 10.01 5.76
N ALA A 103 7.39 9.14 5.33
CA ALA A 103 8.76 9.54 4.97
C ALA A 103 8.79 10.53 3.79
N ARG A 104 7.75 10.54 2.94
CA ARG A 104 7.57 11.48 1.83
C ARG A 104 6.71 12.71 2.18
N GLY A 105 6.44 12.93 3.47
CA GLY A 105 5.78 14.14 3.95
C GLY A 105 4.26 14.10 3.94
N ALA A 106 3.63 12.94 3.70
CA ALA A 106 2.19 12.83 3.90
C ALA A 106 1.84 13.03 5.38
N GLU A 107 0.78 13.78 5.66
CA GLU A 107 0.34 14.02 7.03
C GLU A 107 -0.16 12.73 7.69
N LEU A 108 0.12 12.57 8.98
CA LEU A 108 -0.26 11.39 9.77
C LEU A 108 -1.77 11.11 9.72
N ILE A 109 -2.58 12.17 9.77
CA ILE A 109 -4.05 12.09 9.69
C ILE A 109 -4.49 11.51 8.34
N MET A 110 -3.88 11.97 7.24
CA MET A 110 -4.19 11.48 5.89
C MET A 110 -3.78 10.01 5.73
N VAL A 111 -2.62 9.62 6.26
CA VAL A 111 -2.19 8.22 6.25
C VAL A 111 -3.13 7.35 7.11
N ARG A 112 -3.53 7.81 8.30
CA ARG A 112 -4.52 7.10 9.14
C ARG A 112 -5.83 6.87 8.39
N ASP A 113 -6.35 7.91 7.75
CA ASP A 113 -7.63 7.84 7.05
C ASP A 113 -7.55 6.93 5.82
N ASN A 114 -6.46 7.00 5.07
CA ASN A 114 -6.23 6.12 3.93
C ASN A 114 -6.07 4.64 4.35
N LEU A 115 -5.41 4.40 5.48
CA LEU A 115 -5.34 3.08 6.10
C LEU A 115 -6.66 2.67 6.76
N ARG A 116 -7.57 3.59 7.05
CA ARG A 116 -8.81 3.36 7.79
C ARG A 116 -8.58 2.85 9.22
N HIS A 117 -7.57 3.39 9.90
CA HIS A 117 -7.36 3.13 11.32
C HIS A 117 -8.34 3.97 12.16
N ALA A 118 -8.98 3.33 13.14
CA ALA A 118 -9.93 4.01 14.03
C ALA A 118 -9.24 5.01 14.97
N LEU A 119 -8.01 4.71 15.38
CA LEU A 119 -7.22 5.52 16.29
C LEU A 119 -5.97 6.03 15.57
N ILE A 120 -5.64 7.31 15.80
CA ILE A 120 -4.42 7.91 15.29
C ILE A 120 -3.17 7.22 15.85
N SER A 121 -3.22 6.74 17.10
CA SER A 121 -2.12 6.05 17.78
C SER A 121 -1.66 4.78 17.05
N THR A 122 -2.58 4.06 16.40
CA THR A 122 -2.23 2.89 15.57
C THR A 122 -1.38 3.28 14.35
N THR A 123 -1.59 4.48 13.81
CA THR A 123 -0.79 5.02 12.70
C THR A 123 0.50 5.64 13.21
N SER A 124 0.53 6.20 14.42
CA SER A 124 1.75 6.76 15.03
C SER A 124 2.88 5.73 15.16
N THR A 125 2.57 4.43 15.23
CA THR A 125 3.59 3.35 15.18
C THR A 125 4.47 3.40 13.92
N TYR A 126 4.02 4.05 12.84
CA TYR A 126 4.82 4.23 11.63
C TYR A 126 5.80 5.39 11.66
N LEU A 127 5.64 6.31 12.63
CA LEU A 127 6.62 7.36 12.86
C LEU A 127 7.84 6.70 13.49
N HIS A 128 8.81 6.37 12.63
CA HIS A 128 10.15 6.10 13.10
C HIS A 128 10.71 7.48 13.42
N SER A 129 10.94 7.76 14.70
CA SER A 129 11.58 9.01 15.11
C SER A 129 13.02 9.02 14.61
N ASP A 130 13.22 9.36 13.34
CA ASP A 130 14.51 9.72 12.80
C ASP A 130 14.84 11.11 13.35
N GLU A 131 15.79 11.13 14.28
CA GLU A 131 16.25 12.36 14.94
C GLU A 131 16.71 13.41 13.92
N VAL A 132 17.26 12.97 12.78
CA VAL A 132 17.63 13.83 11.66
C VAL A 132 16.41 14.44 10.99
N GLN A 133 15.33 13.67 10.83
CA GLN A 133 14.08 14.17 10.24
C GLN A 133 13.39 15.15 11.19
N ARG A 134 13.44 14.90 12.50
CA ARG A 134 12.92 15.82 13.53
C ARG A 134 13.68 17.15 13.49
N ALA A 135 15.01 17.12 13.50
CA ALA A 135 15.84 18.32 13.42
C ALA A 135 15.52 19.14 12.16
N ARG A 136 15.48 18.49 10.98
CA ARG A 136 15.12 19.14 9.70
C ARG A 136 13.73 19.79 9.73
N GLN A 137 12.73 19.15 10.34
CA GLN A 137 11.39 19.70 10.42
C GLN A 137 11.33 20.95 11.31
N PHE A 138 12.05 20.95 12.44
CA PHE A 138 12.16 22.13 13.29
C PHE A 138 12.94 23.26 12.60
N ASP A 139 14.04 22.94 11.91
CA ASP A 139 14.78 23.92 11.12
C ASP A 139 13.92 24.53 10.01
N GLN A 140 13.04 23.76 9.36
CA GLN A 140 12.11 24.31 8.35
C GLN A 140 10.99 25.17 8.97
N ALA A 141 10.47 24.77 10.13
CA ALA A 141 9.40 25.50 10.80
C ALA A 141 9.86 26.84 11.39
N PHE A 142 11.14 26.93 11.78
CA PHE A 142 11.71 28.09 12.46
C PHE A 142 12.90 28.74 11.71
N GLY A 143 13.25 28.23 10.53
CA GLY A 143 14.35 28.70 9.70
C GLY A 143 14.03 30.02 9.01
N ALA A 144 14.69 31.08 9.50
CA ALA A 144 14.82 32.43 8.97
C ALA A 144 13.60 33.04 8.25
N ARG A 145 12.93 33.95 8.97
CA ARG A 145 12.12 35.02 8.36
C ARG A 145 12.94 35.72 7.27
N ASP A 146 12.38 35.83 6.07
CA ASP A 146 12.79 36.85 5.10
C ASP A 146 12.66 38.21 5.78
N LEU A 147 13.78 38.74 6.27
CA LEU A 147 13.91 40.13 6.65
C LEU A 147 13.89 40.94 5.35
N LYS A 148 12.70 41.45 5.01
CA LYS A 148 12.58 42.62 4.13
C LYS A 148 13.09 43.87 4.83
#